data_AF-A0A835RB06-F1
#
_entry.id   AF-A0A835RB06-F1
#
_cell.length_a   1.000
_cell.length_b   1.000
_cell.length_c   1.000
_cell.angle_alpha   90.00
_cell.angle_beta   90.00
_cell.angle_gamma   90.00
#
_symmetry.space_group_name_H-M   'P 1'
#
loop_
_entity.id
_entity.type
_entity.pdbx_description
1 polymer ?
#
loop_
_entity_poly.entity_id
_entity_poly.type
_entity_poly.pdbx_seq_one_letter_code
_entity_poly.pdbx_strand_id
1 'polypeptide(L)'
;MAMITILGSRWRAAAAVWIISAVIFYFIYRAVRQSTVSDSSQSSSERRSVLYDKMARDLDDHGMKFLQGGKTSQLLSLNDLFELSGGSVIPKLKAVDPPVRANVLHLSLEFSNPISQVVKDVFLPYFDGAIWFQNSSLYHFSMFHASHHLTPVKATEAEIEAEVNAVKAVADSLCPLMIVLDRVVLTSTGVLLGLWQVISGPDPVVIRAKLRDALPCSPVKQLYDTVMLHTSFARILAHPKVPLVEMKRPSDLLSFLHKLVARVNNNIRGFKAVVSELWFVEEYDVLALALGGRMKEHKFRLGCSGH
;
A
#
# COMPACT_ATOMS: atom_id res chain seq x y z
N MET A 1 -27.55 54.14 -54.58
CA MET A 1 -28.44 53.40 -53.66
C MET A 1 -28.12 51.89 -53.69
N ALA A 2 -26.88 51.50 -53.37
CA ALA A 2 -26.44 50.09 -53.35
C ALA A 2 -25.38 49.77 -52.28
N MET A 3 -25.00 50.74 -51.44
CA MET A 3 -23.90 50.58 -50.47
C MET A 3 -24.35 50.51 -49.01
N ILE A 4 -25.66 50.56 -48.74
CA ILE A 4 -26.24 50.48 -47.38
C ILE A 4 -26.78 49.08 -47.07
N THR A 5 -27.07 48.25 -48.08
CA THR A 5 -27.66 46.92 -47.90
C THR A 5 -26.64 45.81 -47.60
N ILE A 6 -25.35 46.03 -47.88
CA ILE A 6 -24.29 45.00 -47.70
C ILE A 6 -23.73 44.99 -46.27
N LEU A 7 -23.82 46.12 -45.54
CA LEU A 7 -23.29 46.22 -44.17
C LEU A 7 -24.19 45.52 -43.13
N GLY A 8 -25.51 45.53 -43.33
CA GLY A 8 -26.48 44.93 -42.42
C GLY A 8 -26.51 43.39 -42.45
N SER A 9 -26.17 42.76 -43.58
CA SER A 9 -26.17 41.29 -43.68
C SER A 9 -24.93 40.67 -43.03
N ARG A 10 -23.76 41.33 -43.13
CA ARG A 10 -22.51 40.88 -42.51
C ARG A 10 -22.54 40.94 -40.98
N TRP A 11 -23.16 41.97 -40.41
CA TRP A 11 -23.36 42.06 -38.95
C TRP A 11 -24.28 40.94 -38.43
N ARG A 12 -25.38 40.66 -39.14
CA ARG A 12 -26.32 39.60 -38.75
C ARG A 12 -25.69 38.21 -38.85
N ALA A 13 -24.88 37.96 -39.88
CA ALA A 13 -24.12 36.72 -40.01
C ALA A 13 -23.07 36.58 -38.89
N ALA A 14 -22.33 37.64 -38.58
CA ALA A 14 -21.37 37.64 -37.48
C ALA A 14 -22.05 37.39 -36.13
N ALA A 15 -23.17 38.07 -35.85
CA ALA A 15 -23.95 37.88 -34.63
C ALA A 15 -24.49 36.45 -34.50
N ALA A 16 -24.96 35.85 -35.61
CA ALA A 16 -25.39 34.45 -35.62
C ALA A 16 -24.24 33.48 -35.32
N VAL A 17 -23.05 33.71 -35.89
CA VAL A 17 -21.85 32.90 -35.60
C VAL A 17 -21.45 33.03 -34.12
N TRP A 18 -21.49 34.22 -33.54
CA TRP A 18 -21.21 34.42 -32.12
C TRP A 18 -22.22 33.73 -31.20
N ILE A 19 -23.52 33.80 -31.52
CA ILE A 19 -24.57 33.13 -30.75
C ILE A 19 -24.41 31.60 -30.85
N ILE A 20 -24.19 31.07 -32.05
CA ILE A 20 -23.96 29.63 -32.25
C ILE A 20 -22.70 29.18 -31.49
N SER A 21 -21.63 29.98 -31.53
CA SER A 21 -20.39 29.68 -30.80
C SER A 21 -20.59 29.69 -29.29
N ALA A 22 -21.35 30.65 -28.75
CA ALA A 22 -21.69 30.72 -27.33
C ALA A 22 -22.59 29.55 -26.89
N VAL A 23 -23.54 29.14 -27.73
CA VAL A 23 -24.42 27.99 -27.48
C VAL A 23 -23.63 26.69 -27.51
N ILE A 24 -22.77 26.49 -28.52
CA ILE A 24 -21.88 25.32 -28.59
C ILE A 24 -20.94 25.30 -27.38
N PHE A 25 -20.33 26.43 -27.02
CA PHE A 25 -19.47 26.52 -25.84
C PHE A 25 -20.23 26.20 -24.56
N TYR A 26 -21.47 26.69 -24.40
CA TYR A 26 -22.33 26.38 -23.26
C TYR A 26 -22.66 24.88 -23.18
N PHE A 27 -22.98 24.24 -24.30
CA PHE A 27 -23.24 22.80 -24.33
C PHE A 27 -21.98 21.96 -24.10
N ILE A 28 -20.83 22.35 -24.65
CA ILE A 28 -19.54 21.69 -24.37
C ILE A 28 -19.17 21.87 -22.89
N TYR A 29 -19.29 23.08 -22.35
CA TYR A 29 -19.04 23.36 -20.94
C TYR A 29 -19.98 22.55 -20.04
N ARG A 30 -21.27 22.46 -20.37
CA ARG A 30 -22.24 21.65 -19.62
C ARG A 30 -21.95 20.15 -19.74
N ALA A 31 -21.55 19.66 -20.92
CA ALA A 31 -21.16 18.27 -21.13
C ALA A 31 -19.89 17.93 -20.34
N VAL A 32 -18.88 18.80 -20.34
CA VAL A 32 -17.66 18.67 -19.52
C VAL A 32 -18.01 18.71 -18.02
N ARG A 33 -18.93 19.59 -17.59
CA ARG A 33 -19.37 19.68 -16.20
C ARG A 33 -20.20 18.47 -15.77
N GLN A 34 -21.02 17.91 -16.65
CA GLN A 34 -21.80 16.69 -16.39
C GLN A 34 -20.92 15.44 -16.40
N SER A 35 -19.90 15.38 -17.25
CA SER A 35 -18.91 14.28 -17.25
C SER A 35 -17.91 14.38 -16.09
N THR A 36 -17.65 15.57 -15.54
CA THR A 36 -16.92 15.72 -14.26
C THR A 36 -17.79 15.43 -13.03
N VAL A 37 -19.11 15.60 -13.13
CA VAL A 37 -20.05 15.25 -12.04
C VAL A 37 -20.46 13.76 -12.08
N SER A 38 -20.26 13.06 -13.20
CA SER A 38 -20.43 11.61 -13.31
C SER A 38 -19.16 10.81 -13.05
N ASP A 39 -18.15 11.40 -12.39
CA ASP A 39 -17.11 10.63 -11.74
C ASP A 39 -17.78 10.00 -10.53
N SER A 40 -18.24 8.74 -10.68
CA SER A 40 -18.89 7.99 -9.61
C SER A 40 -18.05 8.17 -8.36
N SER A 41 -18.60 8.80 -7.32
CA SER A 41 -17.93 9.04 -6.05
C SER A 41 -17.78 7.70 -5.32
N GLN A 42 -16.99 6.81 -5.90
CA GLN A 42 -16.77 5.47 -5.42
C GLN A 42 -16.10 5.61 -4.06
N SER A 43 -16.72 5.01 -3.06
CA SER A 43 -16.22 5.08 -1.69
C SER A 43 -14.78 4.52 -1.62
N SER A 44 -13.99 4.98 -0.64
CA SER A 44 -12.64 4.42 -0.43
C SER A 44 -12.66 2.90 -0.25
N SER A 45 -13.73 2.35 0.34
CA SER A 45 -13.96 0.91 0.50
C SER A 45 -14.09 0.18 -0.84
N GLU A 46 -14.91 0.70 -1.75
CA GLU A 46 -15.11 0.12 -3.09
C GLU A 46 -13.85 0.21 -3.93
N ARG A 47 -13.17 1.38 -3.93
CA ARG A 47 -11.88 1.55 -4.62
C ARG A 47 -10.82 0.56 -4.11
N ARG A 48 -10.77 0.36 -2.79
CA ARG A 48 -9.86 -0.60 -2.15
C ARG A 48 -10.21 -2.04 -2.52
N SER A 49 -11.49 -2.37 -2.62
CA SER A 49 -11.96 -3.70 -3.05
C SER A 49 -11.53 -3.99 -4.49
N VAL A 50 -11.69 -3.05 -5.41
CA VAL A 50 -11.20 -3.17 -6.80
C VAL A 50 -9.68 -3.36 -6.85
N LEU A 51 -8.93 -2.61 -6.03
CA LEU A 51 -7.49 -2.79 -5.91
C LEU A 51 -7.14 -4.21 -5.41
N TYR A 52 -7.84 -4.71 -4.40
CA TYR A 52 -7.60 -6.03 -3.83
C TYR A 52 -7.95 -7.17 -4.80
N ASP A 53 -8.98 -7.01 -5.63
CA ASP A 53 -9.29 -7.96 -6.70
C ASP A 53 -8.19 -8.00 -7.77
N LYS A 54 -7.58 -6.85 -8.09
CA LYS A 54 -6.39 -6.80 -8.95
C LYS A 54 -5.21 -7.51 -8.30
N MET A 55 -4.96 -7.28 -7.02
CA MET A 55 -3.87 -7.94 -6.29
C MET A 55 -4.07 -9.45 -6.15
N ALA A 56 -5.31 -9.91 -6.00
CA ALA A 56 -5.62 -11.35 -5.92
C ALA A 56 -5.29 -12.10 -7.22
N ARG A 57 -5.41 -11.42 -8.37
CA ARG A 57 -5.04 -11.97 -9.68
C ARG A 57 -3.57 -11.81 -10.04
N ASP A 58 -2.79 -11.06 -9.25
CA ASP A 58 -1.40 -10.72 -9.60
C ASP A 58 -0.52 -11.96 -9.86
N LEU A 59 -0.70 -13.01 -9.08
CA LEU A 59 0.03 -14.26 -9.26
C LEU A 59 -0.38 -15.01 -10.54
N ASP A 60 -1.66 -15.00 -10.88
CA ASP A 60 -2.18 -15.64 -12.09
C ASP A 60 -1.75 -14.87 -13.36
N ASP A 61 -1.80 -13.54 -13.30
CA ASP A 61 -1.49 -12.66 -14.42
C ASP A 61 0.02 -12.59 -14.73
N HIS A 62 0.86 -12.65 -13.69
CA HIS A 62 2.31 -12.42 -13.82
C HIS A 62 3.18 -13.64 -13.52
N GLY A 63 2.61 -14.73 -13.00
CA GLY A 63 3.33 -15.93 -12.60
C GLY A 63 4.21 -15.74 -11.35
N MET A 64 4.92 -16.82 -10.98
CA MET A 64 5.77 -16.89 -9.79
C MET A 64 7.15 -16.24 -10.01
N LYS A 65 7.20 -14.93 -10.27
CA LYS A 65 8.45 -14.18 -10.51
C LYS A 65 9.45 -14.25 -9.35
N PHE A 66 8.97 -14.51 -8.12
CA PHE A 66 9.86 -14.72 -6.97
C PHE A 66 10.82 -15.90 -7.14
N LEU A 67 10.45 -16.93 -7.91
CA LEU A 67 11.33 -18.06 -8.22
C LEU A 67 12.45 -17.71 -9.22
N GLN A 68 12.37 -16.54 -9.85
CA GLN A 68 13.33 -16.02 -10.83
C GLN A 68 14.14 -14.83 -10.28
N GLY A 69 14.09 -14.57 -8.96
CA GLY A 69 14.76 -13.41 -8.35
C GLY A 69 14.05 -12.08 -8.60
N GLY A 70 12.70 -12.08 -8.58
CA GLY A 70 11.85 -10.91 -8.84
C GLY A 70 12.19 -9.63 -8.04
N LYS A 71 11.58 -8.50 -8.43
CA LYS A 71 11.74 -7.21 -7.75
C LYS A 71 10.60 -6.94 -6.77
N THR A 72 10.88 -6.24 -5.68
CA THR A 72 9.89 -5.78 -4.70
C THR A 72 9.11 -4.56 -5.19
N SER A 73 8.02 -4.21 -4.50
CA SER A 73 7.25 -2.96 -4.73
C SER A 73 8.09 -1.69 -4.59
N GLN A 74 9.25 -1.79 -3.93
CA GLN A 74 10.21 -0.71 -3.72
C GLN A 74 11.40 -0.76 -4.70
N LEU A 75 11.26 -1.52 -5.80
CA LEU A 75 12.25 -1.68 -6.89
C LEU A 75 13.56 -2.38 -6.49
N LEU A 76 13.64 -2.96 -5.29
CA LEU A 76 14.80 -3.74 -4.83
C LEU A 76 14.67 -5.20 -5.28
N SER A 77 15.75 -5.82 -5.74
CA SER A 77 15.77 -7.25 -6.10
C SER A 77 15.65 -8.12 -4.85
N LEU A 78 14.98 -9.26 -4.94
CA LEU A 78 14.94 -10.23 -3.82
C LEU A 78 16.34 -10.70 -3.41
N ASN A 79 17.25 -10.84 -4.38
CA ASN A 79 18.64 -11.26 -4.13
C ASN A 79 19.47 -10.20 -3.39
N ASP A 80 19.03 -8.94 -3.44
CA ASP A 80 19.64 -7.84 -2.69
C ASP A 80 19.19 -7.81 -1.23
N LEU A 81 18.04 -8.43 -0.92
CA LEU A 81 17.39 -8.38 0.38
C LEU A 81 17.57 -9.67 1.19
N PHE A 82 17.78 -10.80 0.52
CA PHE A 82 17.87 -12.10 1.17
C PHE A 82 19.04 -12.93 0.64
N GLU A 83 19.54 -13.79 1.52
CA GLU A 83 20.43 -14.90 1.20
C GLU A 83 19.78 -16.22 1.61
N LEU A 84 19.93 -17.24 0.77
CA LEU A 84 19.61 -18.61 1.13
C LEU A 84 20.93 -19.28 1.50
N SER A 85 21.17 -19.49 2.80
CA SER A 85 22.41 -20.07 3.32
C SER A 85 22.10 -21.14 4.36
N GLY A 86 22.74 -22.29 4.25
CA GLY A 86 22.58 -23.39 5.21
C GLY A 86 21.15 -23.90 5.37
N GLY A 87 20.31 -23.80 4.33
CA GLY A 87 18.89 -24.17 4.42
C GLY A 87 18.04 -23.19 5.23
N SER A 88 18.51 -21.95 5.42
CA SER A 88 17.77 -20.87 6.10
C SER A 88 17.72 -19.61 5.22
N VAL A 89 16.66 -18.83 5.39
CA VAL A 89 16.52 -17.50 4.80
C VAL A 89 17.13 -16.48 5.75
N ILE A 90 18.13 -15.73 5.29
CA ILE A 90 18.80 -14.69 6.07
C ILE A 90 18.58 -13.33 5.39
N PRO A 91 18.09 -12.30 6.09
CA PRO A 91 17.99 -10.95 5.53
C PRO A 91 19.38 -10.32 5.36
N LYS A 92 19.61 -9.67 4.21
CA LYS A 92 20.80 -8.87 3.93
C LYS A 92 20.56 -7.42 4.34
N LEU A 93 20.90 -7.10 5.58
CA LEU A 93 20.77 -5.74 6.09
C LEU A 93 21.83 -4.82 5.46
N LYS A 94 21.37 -3.73 4.85
CA LYS A 94 22.22 -2.70 4.24
C LYS A 94 21.95 -1.37 4.93
N ALA A 95 22.98 -0.77 5.54
CA ALA A 95 22.86 0.55 6.14
C ALA A 95 22.44 1.60 5.10
N VAL A 96 21.64 2.57 5.51
CA VAL A 96 21.21 3.69 4.67
C VAL A 96 21.46 5.02 5.39
N ASP A 97 22.03 5.97 4.64
CA ASP A 97 22.32 7.33 5.11
C ASP A 97 21.97 8.33 3.98
N PRO A 98 21.00 9.24 4.18
CA PRO A 98 20.21 9.45 5.40
C PRO A 98 19.24 8.31 5.70
N PRO A 99 18.81 8.13 6.98
CA PRO A 99 17.83 7.13 7.36
C PRO A 99 16.51 7.31 6.60
N VAL A 100 15.85 6.20 6.28
CA VAL A 100 14.47 6.23 5.78
C VAL A 100 13.55 6.58 6.94
N ARG A 101 12.59 7.48 6.73
CA ARG A 101 11.67 7.93 7.78
C ARG A 101 10.24 7.64 7.35
N ALA A 102 9.58 6.74 8.08
CA ALA A 102 8.29 6.19 7.71
C ALA A 102 7.27 6.29 8.85
N ASN A 103 6.02 6.53 8.47
CA ASN A 103 4.88 6.54 9.35
C ASN A 103 4.07 5.27 9.09
N VAL A 104 3.84 4.49 10.13
CA VAL A 104 3.13 3.21 10.02
C VAL A 104 2.09 3.08 11.11
N LEU A 105 0.94 2.49 10.78
CA LEU A 105 0.03 2.01 11.81
C LEU A 105 0.55 0.65 12.31
N HIS A 106 0.62 0.46 13.62
CA HIS A 106 1.12 -0.77 14.22
C HIS A 106 -0.03 -1.73 14.58
N LEU A 107 0.11 -3.01 14.22
CA LEU A 107 -0.81 -4.06 14.63
C LEU A 107 -0.26 -4.76 15.89
N SER A 108 -0.93 -4.56 17.01
CA SER A 108 -0.49 -5.09 18.31
C SER A 108 -0.35 -6.62 18.32
N LEU A 109 0.47 -7.13 19.24
CA LEU A 109 0.70 -8.57 19.44
C LEU A 109 -0.57 -9.37 19.72
N GLU A 110 -1.59 -8.74 20.31
CA GLU A 110 -2.91 -9.33 20.53
C GLU A 110 -3.54 -9.83 19.21
N PHE A 111 -3.39 -9.04 18.14
CA PHE A 111 -3.95 -9.36 16.83
C PHE A 111 -2.92 -10.01 15.90
N SER A 112 -1.65 -9.63 15.97
CA SER A 112 -0.62 -10.11 15.05
C SER A 112 -0.16 -11.54 15.35
N ASN A 113 -0.12 -11.97 16.62
CA ASN A 113 0.33 -13.32 16.98
C ASN A 113 -0.60 -14.42 16.45
N PRO A 114 -1.93 -14.36 16.62
CA PRO A 114 -2.84 -15.37 16.04
C PRO A 114 -2.69 -15.50 14.52
N ILE A 115 -2.54 -14.37 13.82
CA ILE A 115 -2.36 -14.34 12.37
C ILE A 115 -1.02 -14.98 11.98
N SER A 116 0.07 -14.59 12.66
CA SER A 116 1.40 -15.14 12.41
C SER A 116 1.43 -16.66 12.63
N GLN A 117 0.75 -17.14 13.68
CA GLN A 117 0.65 -18.58 13.97
C GLN A 117 -0.04 -19.33 12.83
N VAL A 118 -1.22 -18.89 12.38
CA VAL A 118 -1.93 -19.53 11.26
C VAL A 118 -1.08 -19.56 9.99
N VAL A 119 -0.41 -18.45 9.67
CA VAL A 119 0.44 -18.36 8.48
C VAL A 119 1.61 -19.34 8.57
N LYS A 120 2.25 -19.45 9.74
CA LYS A 120 3.33 -20.43 9.99
C LYS A 120 2.81 -21.86 9.88
N ASP A 121 1.70 -22.19 10.53
CA ASP A 121 1.13 -23.55 10.52
C ASP A 121 0.78 -24.04 9.12
N VAL A 122 0.36 -23.14 8.23
CA VAL A 122 0.02 -23.48 6.84
C VAL A 122 1.26 -23.57 5.94
N PHE A 123 2.22 -22.64 6.06
CA PHE A 123 3.33 -22.53 5.10
C PHE A 123 4.63 -23.21 5.55
N LEU A 124 4.95 -23.21 6.84
CA LEU A 124 6.22 -23.73 7.36
C LEU A 124 6.47 -25.21 6.98
N PRO A 125 5.47 -26.13 7.01
CA PRO A 125 5.71 -27.53 6.64
C PRO A 125 6.23 -27.72 5.21
N TYR A 126 5.97 -26.77 4.32
CA TYR A 126 6.33 -26.85 2.91
C TYR A 126 7.48 -25.93 2.52
N PHE A 127 7.69 -24.84 3.26
CA PHE A 127 8.66 -23.81 2.88
C PHE A 127 9.72 -23.57 3.95
N ASP A 128 9.92 -24.48 4.88
CA ASP A 128 11.04 -24.42 5.82
C ASP A 128 12.37 -24.17 5.06
N GLY A 129 13.10 -23.12 5.42
CA GLY A 129 14.30 -22.68 4.71
C GLY A 129 14.11 -21.93 3.38
N ALA A 130 12.87 -21.75 2.93
CA ALA A 130 12.49 -21.11 1.66
C ALA A 130 11.50 -19.94 1.83
N ILE A 131 11.15 -19.60 3.06
CA ILE A 131 10.21 -18.52 3.41
C ILE A 131 10.77 -17.63 4.53
N TRP A 132 10.61 -16.32 4.37
CA TRP A 132 10.79 -15.34 5.43
C TRP A 132 9.44 -15.06 6.09
N PHE A 133 9.29 -15.37 7.38
CA PHE A 133 8.13 -14.93 8.15
C PHE A 133 8.42 -13.55 8.74
N GLN A 134 7.52 -12.60 8.51
CA GLN A 134 7.63 -11.29 9.13
C GLN A 134 7.54 -11.43 10.66
N ASN A 135 8.35 -10.67 11.39
CA ASN A 135 8.25 -10.62 12.84
C ASN A 135 6.87 -10.05 13.25
N SER A 136 6.09 -10.80 14.01
CA SER A 136 4.73 -10.40 14.42
C SER A 136 4.71 -9.13 15.27
N SER A 137 5.78 -8.84 16.01
CA SER A 137 5.92 -7.58 16.76
C SER A 137 6.10 -6.35 15.86
N LEU A 138 6.33 -6.55 14.56
CA LEU A 138 6.55 -5.52 13.56
C LEU A 138 5.48 -5.55 12.46
N TYR A 139 4.34 -6.22 12.70
CA TYR A 139 3.22 -6.17 11.77
C TYR A 139 2.68 -4.74 11.73
N HIS A 140 2.62 -4.18 10.52
CA HIS A 140 2.29 -2.79 10.34
C HIS A 140 1.57 -2.54 9.02
N PHE A 141 1.08 -1.32 8.86
CA PHE A 141 0.49 -0.80 7.64
C PHE A 141 1.21 0.50 7.26
N SER A 142 1.82 0.55 6.08
CA SER A 142 2.53 1.75 5.63
C SER A 142 1.56 2.90 5.34
N MET A 143 1.72 4.01 6.07
CA MET A 143 0.88 5.20 5.89
C MET A 143 1.58 6.27 5.08
N PHE A 144 2.74 6.76 5.51
CA PHE A 144 3.39 7.91 4.86
C PHE A 144 4.91 7.89 5.02
N HIS A 145 5.68 8.08 3.95
CA HIS A 145 7.13 8.23 4.02
C HIS A 145 7.51 9.71 4.03
N ALA A 146 8.15 10.15 5.11
CA ALA A 146 8.85 11.44 5.18
C ALA A 146 10.17 11.40 4.39
N SER A 147 10.74 10.21 4.23
CA SER A 147 11.83 9.93 3.29
C SER A 147 11.76 8.47 2.82
N HIS A 148 12.31 8.15 1.65
CA HIS A 148 12.51 6.78 1.20
C HIS A 148 13.80 6.65 0.37
N HIS A 149 14.36 5.45 0.24
CA HIS A 149 15.65 5.19 -0.42
C HIS A 149 15.74 5.67 -1.89
N LEU A 150 14.62 5.77 -2.61
CA LEU A 150 14.61 6.33 -3.99
C LEU A 150 14.69 7.86 -4.04
N THR A 151 14.33 8.55 -2.96
CA THR A 151 14.32 10.01 -2.83
C THR A 151 14.70 10.33 -1.38
N PRO A 152 16.00 10.18 -1.06
CA PRO A 152 16.48 10.44 0.30
C PRO A 152 16.27 11.91 0.65
N VAL A 153 15.82 12.16 1.87
CA VAL A 153 15.59 13.50 2.42
C VAL A 153 16.43 13.59 3.67
N LYS A 154 17.52 14.36 3.62
CA LYS A 154 18.34 14.63 4.81
C LYS A 154 17.55 15.50 5.78
N ALA A 155 17.68 15.20 7.06
CA ALA A 155 17.11 15.99 8.15
C ALA A 155 18.11 16.02 9.31
N THR A 156 18.25 17.18 9.93
CA THR A 156 18.96 17.38 11.19
C THR A 156 18.17 16.79 12.36
N GLU A 157 18.81 16.62 13.51
CA GLU A 157 18.13 16.14 14.72
C GLU A 157 16.93 17.02 15.12
N ALA A 158 17.08 18.35 14.98
CA ALA A 158 16.01 19.31 15.26
C ALA A 158 14.83 19.19 14.26
N GLU A 159 15.12 18.94 12.98
CA GLU A 159 14.08 18.70 11.98
C GLU A 159 13.36 17.37 12.24
N ILE A 160 14.10 16.32 12.62
CA ILE A 160 13.50 15.02 13.01
C ILE A 160 12.62 15.19 14.25
N GLU A 161 13.06 15.94 15.26
CA GLU A 161 12.25 16.23 16.45
C GLU A 161 10.96 17.01 16.08
N ALA A 162 11.05 17.96 15.14
CA ALA A 162 9.88 18.65 14.62
C ALA A 162 8.92 17.70 13.87
N GLU A 163 9.44 16.79 13.04
CA GLU A 163 8.64 15.75 12.37
C GLU A 163 7.95 14.84 13.38
N VAL A 164 8.66 14.38 14.41
CA VAL A 164 8.14 13.55 15.52
C VAL A 164 6.97 14.25 16.24
N ASN A 165 7.13 15.53 16.57
CA ASN A 165 6.09 16.33 17.22
C ASN A 165 4.88 16.57 16.30
N ALA A 166 5.09 16.79 15.00
CA ALA A 166 4.02 16.94 14.02
C ALA A 166 3.21 15.64 13.87
N VAL A 167 3.89 14.48 13.82
CA VAL A 167 3.23 13.17 13.75
C VAL A 167 2.46 12.85 15.02
N LYS A 168 3.00 13.21 16.19
CA LYS A 168 2.28 13.10 17.46
C LYS A 168 0.97 13.88 17.42
N ALA A 169 0.99 15.13 16.98
CA ALA A 169 -0.22 15.95 16.85
C ALA A 169 -1.24 15.35 15.87
N VAL A 170 -0.77 14.72 14.79
CA VAL A 170 -1.64 13.95 13.88
C VAL A 170 -2.28 12.76 14.62
N ALA A 171 -1.48 11.96 15.34
CA ALA A 171 -1.97 10.81 16.10
C ALA A 171 -3.02 11.21 17.14
N ASP A 172 -2.79 12.31 17.87
CA ASP A 172 -3.70 12.86 18.87
C ASP A 172 -5.02 13.38 18.29
N SER A 173 -5.13 13.51 16.96
CA SER A 173 -6.34 13.91 16.24
C SER A 173 -7.09 12.74 15.57
N LEU A 174 -6.54 11.53 15.62
CA LEU A 174 -7.05 10.35 14.95
C LEU A 174 -7.65 9.38 15.95
N CYS A 175 -8.88 8.93 15.72
CA CYS A 175 -9.45 7.85 16.50
C CYS A 175 -8.82 6.48 16.16
N PRO A 176 -8.79 5.54 17.11
CA PRO A 176 -8.48 4.14 16.82
C PRO A 176 -9.35 3.58 15.68
N LEU A 177 -8.74 2.75 14.84
CA LEU A 177 -9.41 2.13 13.71
C LEU A 177 -9.89 0.74 14.10
N MET A 178 -11.12 0.39 13.75
CA MET A 178 -11.57 -1.00 13.73
C MET A 178 -11.49 -1.49 12.28
N ILE A 179 -10.73 -2.56 12.05
CA ILE A 179 -10.47 -3.11 10.72
C ILE A 179 -10.83 -4.58 10.66
N VAL A 180 -11.01 -5.08 9.45
CA VAL A 180 -11.29 -6.49 9.19
C VAL A 180 -10.41 -7.01 8.05
N LEU A 181 -9.85 -8.21 8.24
CA LEU A 181 -9.09 -8.89 7.21
C LEU A 181 -10.04 -9.38 6.12
N ASP A 182 -10.05 -8.70 4.97
CA ASP A 182 -10.91 -9.06 3.82
C ASP A 182 -10.40 -10.33 3.14
N ARG A 183 -9.10 -10.39 2.86
CA ARG A 183 -8.47 -11.56 2.26
C ARG A 183 -6.95 -11.57 2.45
N VAL A 184 -6.37 -12.74 2.32
CA VAL A 184 -4.94 -12.96 2.15
C VAL A 184 -4.65 -13.30 0.70
N VAL A 185 -3.62 -12.67 0.12
CA VAL A 185 -3.17 -12.94 -1.26
C VAL A 185 -1.69 -13.26 -1.28
N LEU A 186 -1.27 -14.06 -2.26
CA LEU A 186 0.14 -14.25 -2.58
C LEU A 186 0.44 -13.48 -3.87
N THR A 187 1.42 -12.59 -3.85
CA THR A 187 1.81 -11.82 -5.04
C THR A 187 2.80 -12.62 -5.92
N SER A 188 2.92 -12.21 -7.18
CA SER A 188 3.95 -12.68 -8.12
C SER A 188 5.38 -12.48 -7.62
N THR A 189 5.58 -11.56 -6.67
CA THR A 189 6.87 -11.27 -6.01
C THR A 189 7.06 -12.05 -4.70
N GLY A 190 6.17 -13.00 -4.42
CA GLY A 190 6.28 -13.96 -3.33
C GLY A 190 5.78 -13.44 -1.99
N VAL A 191 5.15 -12.27 -1.92
CA VAL A 191 4.66 -11.72 -0.65
C VAL A 191 3.29 -12.27 -0.32
N LEU A 192 3.14 -12.84 0.87
CA LEU A 192 1.86 -13.16 1.46
C LEU A 192 1.34 -11.92 2.20
N LEU A 193 0.31 -11.29 1.64
CA LEU A 193 -0.26 -10.04 2.11
C LEU A 193 -1.63 -10.25 2.72
N GLY A 194 -1.84 -9.75 3.94
CA GLY A 194 -3.16 -9.51 4.48
C GLY A 194 -3.71 -8.19 3.97
N LEU A 195 -4.89 -8.21 3.34
CA LEU A 195 -5.57 -7.06 2.78
C LEU A 195 -6.80 -6.73 3.63
N TRP A 196 -6.85 -5.50 4.13
CA TRP A 196 -7.77 -5.11 5.19
C TRP A 196 -8.77 -4.06 4.73
N GLN A 197 -9.98 -4.13 5.26
CA GLN A 197 -11.01 -3.10 5.15
C GLN A 197 -11.18 -2.36 6.47
N VAL A 198 -11.62 -1.11 6.39
CA VAL A 198 -11.94 -0.29 7.56
C VAL A 198 -13.42 -0.46 7.88
N ILE A 199 -13.74 -0.84 9.13
CA ILE A 199 -15.11 -0.89 9.62
C ILE A 199 -15.49 0.46 10.26
N SER A 200 -14.60 1.02 11.08
CA SER A 200 -14.80 2.33 11.71
C SER A 200 -13.48 3.02 12.00
N GLY A 201 -13.54 4.34 12.19
CA GLY A 201 -12.36 5.20 12.38
C GLY A 201 -11.89 5.84 11.07
N PRO A 202 -10.74 6.54 11.11
CA PRO A 202 -10.23 7.27 9.95
C PRO A 202 -9.75 6.33 8.84
N ASP A 203 -10.20 6.57 7.61
CA ASP A 203 -9.74 5.84 6.42
C ASP A 203 -8.24 6.15 6.15
N PRO A 204 -7.43 5.20 5.63
CA PRO A 204 -6.05 5.47 5.22
C PRO A 204 -5.88 6.67 4.30
N VAL A 205 -6.83 6.99 3.44
CA VAL A 205 -6.77 8.22 2.62
C VAL A 205 -6.71 9.47 3.50
N VAL A 206 -7.49 9.51 4.58
CA VAL A 206 -7.57 10.63 5.52
C VAL A 206 -6.30 10.71 6.36
N ILE A 207 -5.81 9.58 6.87
CA ILE A 207 -4.56 9.51 7.65
C ILE A 207 -3.39 10.00 6.81
N ARG A 208 -3.29 9.50 5.57
CA ARG A 208 -2.26 9.90 4.60
C ARG A 208 -2.31 11.39 4.27
N ALA A 209 -3.51 11.95 4.11
CA ALA A 209 -3.67 13.38 3.87
C ALA A 209 -3.16 14.21 5.05
N LYS A 210 -3.59 13.89 6.28
CA LYS A 210 -3.12 14.58 7.50
C LYS A 210 -1.60 14.50 7.66
N LEU A 211 -0.99 13.33 7.40
CA LEU A 211 0.46 13.15 7.46
C LEU A 211 1.19 13.97 6.41
N ARG A 212 0.70 13.98 5.16
CA ARG A 212 1.27 14.81 4.09
C ARG A 212 1.24 16.29 4.44
N ASP A 213 0.12 16.76 4.98
CA ASP A 213 -0.06 18.18 5.33
C ASP A 213 0.84 18.56 6.53
N ALA A 214 1.10 17.62 7.44
CA ALA A 214 2.01 17.80 8.59
C ALA A 214 3.50 17.65 8.25
N LEU A 215 3.85 17.00 7.13
CA LEU A 215 5.23 16.66 6.74
C LEU A 215 5.54 17.19 5.32
N PRO A 216 5.66 18.52 5.14
CA PRO A 216 5.71 19.14 3.82
C PRO A 216 7.00 18.85 3.02
N CYS A 217 8.10 18.45 3.69
CA CYS A 217 9.38 18.15 3.05
C CYS A 217 9.50 16.71 2.52
N SER A 218 8.39 15.96 2.55
CA SER A 218 8.34 14.55 2.14
C SER A 218 8.37 14.34 0.62
N PRO A 219 8.79 13.15 0.14
CA PRO A 219 8.69 12.80 -1.27
C PRO A 219 7.26 12.90 -1.81
N VAL A 220 7.10 13.63 -2.93
CA VAL A 220 5.80 13.81 -3.59
C VAL A 220 5.18 12.47 -4.01
N LYS A 221 6.01 11.55 -4.52
CA LYS A 221 5.57 10.23 -4.97
C LYS A 221 5.74 9.21 -3.85
N GLN A 222 4.63 8.77 -3.26
CA GLN A 222 4.60 7.69 -2.29
C GLN A 222 4.63 6.31 -2.99
N LEU A 223 5.03 5.26 -2.26
CA LEU A 223 5.31 3.91 -2.80
C LEU A 223 4.11 2.94 -2.80
N TYR A 224 2.91 3.43 -2.54
CA TYR A 224 1.68 2.61 -2.45
C TYR A 224 0.46 3.39 -2.90
N ASP A 225 -0.61 2.65 -3.21
CA ASP A 225 -1.91 3.24 -3.52
C ASP A 225 -2.53 3.91 -2.29
N THR A 226 -3.14 5.07 -2.52
CA THR A 226 -3.75 5.92 -1.49
C THR A 226 -4.87 5.25 -0.68
N VAL A 227 -5.57 4.25 -1.22
CA VAL A 227 -6.63 3.52 -0.47
C VAL A 227 -6.14 2.21 0.15
N MET A 228 -4.92 1.77 -0.13
CA MET A 228 -4.45 0.45 0.30
C MET A 228 -4.25 0.36 1.82
N LEU A 229 -4.68 -0.74 2.44
CA LEU A 229 -4.38 -1.08 3.83
C LEU A 229 -3.93 -2.55 3.91
N HIS A 230 -2.62 -2.78 3.97
CA HIS A 230 -2.08 -4.13 3.94
C HIS A 230 -1.07 -4.36 5.06
N THR A 231 -0.88 -5.63 5.40
CA THR A 231 0.20 -6.12 6.25
C THR A 231 0.92 -7.23 5.51
N SER A 232 2.26 -7.22 5.52
CA SER A 232 3.05 -8.33 4.99
C SER A 232 3.22 -9.40 6.07
N PHE A 233 2.79 -10.63 5.81
CA PHE A 233 2.88 -11.74 6.76
C PHE A 233 4.12 -12.60 6.54
N ALA A 234 4.44 -12.87 5.28
CA ALA A 234 5.58 -13.68 4.92
C ALA A 234 6.01 -13.38 3.48
N ARG A 235 7.19 -13.87 3.12
CA ARG A 235 7.71 -13.82 1.76
C ARG A 235 8.33 -15.16 1.37
N ILE A 236 7.79 -15.78 0.33
CA ILE A 236 8.32 -16.98 -0.30
C ILE A 236 9.47 -16.58 -1.22
N LEU A 237 10.59 -17.29 -1.11
CA LEU A 237 11.83 -17.00 -1.82
C LEU A 237 12.31 -18.16 -2.69
N ALA A 238 11.85 -19.39 -2.42
CA ALA A 238 12.22 -20.58 -3.18
C ALA A 238 11.07 -21.59 -3.29
N HIS A 239 11.33 -22.69 -3.99
CA HIS A 239 10.38 -23.77 -4.19
C HIS A 239 10.05 -24.49 -2.87
N PRO A 240 8.84 -25.06 -2.73
CA PRO A 240 8.48 -25.86 -1.57
C PRO A 240 9.25 -27.19 -1.52
N LYS A 241 9.47 -27.70 -0.30
CA LYS A 241 10.00 -29.04 0.04
C LYS A 241 8.95 -30.14 -0.15
N VAL A 242 8.33 -30.21 -1.31
CA VAL A 242 7.49 -31.34 -1.74
C VAL A 242 8.21 -32.06 -2.88
N PRO A 243 8.00 -33.38 -3.08
CA PRO A 243 8.59 -34.07 -4.22
C PRO A 243 8.13 -33.39 -5.52
N LEU A 244 9.00 -32.58 -6.12
CA LEU A 244 8.72 -31.91 -7.40
C LEU A 244 8.38 -32.93 -8.50
N VAL A 245 8.80 -34.19 -8.30
CA VAL A 245 8.45 -35.36 -9.12
C VAL A 245 6.94 -35.64 -9.18
N GLU A 246 6.18 -35.29 -8.13
CA GLU A 246 4.72 -35.38 -8.12
C GLU A 246 4.04 -34.19 -8.84
N MET A 247 4.75 -33.06 -8.97
CA MET A 247 4.28 -31.86 -9.67
C MET A 247 4.71 -31.90 -11.14
N LYS A 248 3.97 -32.65 -11.95
CA LYS A 248 4.29 -32.89 -13.36
C LYS A 248 4.22 -31.64 -14.25
N ARG A 249 3.48 -30.60 -13.83
CA ARG A 249 3.31 -29.35 -14.59
C ARG A 249 3.43 -28.10 -13.71
N PRO A 250 3.90 -26.95 -14.25
CA PRO A 250 3.92 -25.67 -13.52
C PRO A 250 2.56 -25.24 -12.95
N SER A 251 1.45 -25.61 -13.60
CA SER A 251 0.09 -25.37 -13.11
C SER A 251 -0.21 -26.09 -11.78
N ASP A 252 0.47 -27.20 -11.51
CA ASP A 252 0.27 -27.98 -10.29
C ASP A 252 0.87 -27.23 -9.08
N LEU A 253 2.00 -26.54 -9.27
CA LEU A 253 2.59 -25.65 -8.25
C LEU A 253 1.72 -24.42 -7.99
N LEU A 254 1.19 -23.78 -9.03
CA LEU A 254 0.26 -22.66 -8.88
C LEU A 254 -1.02 -23.09 -8.12
N SER A 255 -1.61 -24.23 -8.50
CA SER A 255 -2.76 -24.81 -7.79
C SER A 255 -2.44 -25.11 -6.32
N PHE A 256 -1.24 -25.62 -6.04
CA PHE A 256 -0.78 -25.87 -4.68
C PHE A 256 -0.68 -24.58 -3.85
N LEU A 257 -0.08 -23.52 -4.40
CA LEU A 257 0.00 -22.21 -3.73
C LEU A 257 -1.40 -21.63 -3.45
N HIS A 258 -2.32 -21.72 -4.42
CA HIS A 258 -3.71 -21.30 -4.24
C HIS A 258 -4.41 -22.07 -3.11
N LYS A 259 -4.16 -23.38 -2.98
CA LYS A 259 -4.70 -24.18 -1.86
C LYS A 259 -4.17 -23.71 -0.51
N LEU A 260 -2.88 -23.37 -0.40
CA LEU A 260 -2.31 -22.84 0.85
C LEU A 260 -2.91 -21.46 1.20
N VAL A 261 -3.01 -20.55 0.23
CA VAL A 261 -3.64 -19.24 0.42
C VAL A 261 -5.11 -19.38 0.81
N ALA A 262 -5.86 -20.29 0.17
CA ALA A 262 -7.24 -20.60 0.53
C ALA A 262 -7.34 -21.15 1.97
N ARG A 263 -6.43 -22.03 2.39
CA ARG A 263 -6.38 -22.53 3.76
C ARG A 263 -6.14 -21.41 4.76
N VAL A 264 -5.22 -20.47 4.50
CA VAL A 264 -5.05 -19.29 5.37
C VAL A 264 -6.34 -18.47 5.41
N ASN A 265 -6.93 -18.13 4.27
CA ASN A 265 -8.18 -17.36 4.22
C ASN A 265 -9.32 -18.02 5.00
N ASN A 266 -9.50 -19.35 4.89
CA ASN A 266 -10.53 -20.06 5.63
C ASN A 266 -10.35 -19.98 7.15
N ASN A 267 -9.13 -19.74 7.65
CA ASN A 267 -8.84 -19.63 9.08
C ASN A 267 -8.95 -18.19 9.61
N ILE A 268 -8.57 -17.17 8.82
CA ILE A 268 -8.44 -15.79 9.33
C ILE A 268 -9.21 -14.73 8.54
N ARG A 269 -9.92 -15.06 7.46
CA ARG A 269 -10.80 -14.11 6.79
C ARG A 269 -11.90 -13.63 7.75
N GLY A 270 -12.18 -12.34 7.76
CA GLY A 270 -13.13 -11.74 8.70
C GLY A 270 -12.54 -11.48 10.09
N PHE A 271 -11.26 -11.79 10.33
CA PHE A 271 -10.58 -11.46 11.57
C PHE A 271 -10.59 -9.94 11.78
N LYS A 272 -11.12 -9.50 12.93
CA LYS A 272 -11.23 -8.09 13.29
C LYS A 272 -10.07 -7.69 14.19
N ALA A 273 -9.56 -6.49 14.00
CA ALA A 273 -8.52 -5.92 14.84
C ALA A 273 -8.80 -4.44 15.14
N VAL A 274 -8.32 -3.99 16.30
CA VAL A 274 -8.28 -2.57 16.65
C VAL A 274 -6.85 -2.08 16.49
N VAL A 275 -6.68 -1.01 15.73
CA VAL A 275 -5.38 -0.36 15.54
C VAL A 275 -5.41 0.97 16.28
N SER A 276 -4.56 1.09 17.30
CA SER A 276 -4.58 2.20 18.25
C SER A 276 -3.26 2.97 18.32
N GLU A 277 -2.29 2.64 17.46
CA GLU A 277 -0.97 3.27 17.48
C GLU A 277 -0.51 3.68 16.08
N LEU A 278 0.02 4.89 15.99
CA LEU A 278 0.77 5.42 14.85
C LEU A 278 2.23 5.56 15.28
N TRP A 279 3.13 4.93 14.53
CA TRP A 279 4.55 4.97 14.77
C TRP A 279 5.24 5.84 13.73
N PHE A 280 6.16 6.69 14.18
CA PHE A 280 7.17 7.32 13.34
C PHE A 280 8.48 6.56 13.52
N VAL A 281 9.02 6.03 12.43
CA VAL A 281 10.17 5.12 12.45
C VAL A 281 11.29 5.69 11.61
N GLU A 282 12.48 5.74 12.19
CA GLU A 282 13.74 6.03 11.52
C GLU A 282 14.42 4.68 11.23
N GLU A 283 14.44 4.24 9.97
CA GLU A 283 15.07 3.00 9.52
C GLU A 283 16.53 3.29 9.09
N TYR A 284 17.48 2.79 9.87
CA TYR A 284 18.92 2.93 9.61
C TYR A 284 19.47 1.85 8.68
N ASP A 285 18.70 0.80 8.45
CA ASP A 285 18.93 -0.20 7.42
C ASP A 285 17.76 -0.22 6.42
N VAL A 286 18.03 -0.50 5.15
CA VAL A 286 17.02 -0.58 4.10
C VAL A 286 15.96 -1.62 4.48
N LEU A 287 14.69 -1.19 4.54
CA LEU A 287 13.55 -2.02 4.92
C LEU A 287 13.68 -2.62 6.34
N ALA A 288 14.27 -1.90 7.29
CA ALA A 288 14.45 -2.36 8.67
C ALA A 288 13.14 -2.92 9.29
N LEU A 289 12.00 -2.27 9.08
CA LEU A 289 10.70 -2.75 9.54
C LEU A 289 10.33 -4.13 8.97
N ALA A 290 10.69 -4.42 7.73
CA ALA A 290 10.37 -5.68 7.05
C ALA A 290 11.44 -6.78 7.24
N LEU A 291 12.67 -6.40 7.57
CA LEU A 291 13.82 -7.32 7.63
C LEU A 291 14.39 -7.50 9.03
N GLY A 292 13.87 -6.80 10.03
CA GLY A 292 14.42 -6.80 11.39
C GLY A 292 15.76 -6.05 11.47
N GLY A 293 15.89 -4.97 10.71
CA GLY A 293 17.07 -4.10 10.72
C GLY A 293 17.09 -3.11 11.88
N ARG A 294 18.15 -2.31 11.94
CA ARG A 294 18.29 -1.24 12.93
C ARG A 294 17.32 -0.12 12.64
N MET A 295 16.58 0.30 13.66
CA MET A 295 15.64 1.40 13.59
C MET A 295 15.44 2.06 14.94
N LYS A 296 14.90 3.27 14.93
CA LYS A 296 14.39 3.97 16.11
C LYS A 296 12.90 4.25 15.91
N GLU A 297 12.13 3.94 16.93
CA GLU A 297 10.67 3.99 16.89
C GLU A 297 10.11 5.00 17.90
N HIS A 298 9.27 5.90 17.43
CA HIS A 298 8.50 6.85 18.23
C HIS A 298 7.04 6.44 18.14
N LYS A 299 6.46 6.01 19.27
CA LYS A 299 5.14 5.37 19.30
C LYS A 299 4.10 6.34 19.88
N PHE A 300 3.05 6.60 19.13
CA PHE A 300 1.96 7.49 19.54
C PHE A 300 0.64 6.74 19.58
N ARG A 301 -0.09 6.89 20.68
CA ARG A 301 -1.46 6.38 20.77
C ARG A 301 -2.38 7.29 19.97
N LEU A 302 -3.32 6.68 19.27
CA LEU A 302 -4.38 7.39 18.55
C LEU A 302 -5.36 7.98 19.57
N GLY A 303 -5.52 9.30 19.53
CA GLY A 303 -6.44 10.06 20.39
C GLY A 303 -7.52 10.72 19.54
N CYS A 304 -8.78 10.62 19.93
CA CYS A 304 -9.87 11.36 19.29
C CYS A 304 -9.90 12.84 19.71
N SER A 305 -8.75 13.47 20.01
CA SER A 305 -8.67 14.75 20.73
C SER A 305 -8.98 15.97 19.86
N GLY A 306 -9.50 15.75 18.64
CA GLY A 306 -9.79 16.78 17.64
C GLY A 306 -11.26 16.86 17.20
N HIS A 307 -12.20 16.50 18.09
CA HIS A 307 -13.62 16.82 17.91
C HIS A 307 -13.97 18.19 18.46
#